data_AF-A0A940UD47-F1
#
_entry.id   AF-A0A940UD47-F1
#
_cell.length_a   1.000
_cell.length_b   1.000
_cell.length_c   1.000
_cell.angle_alpha   90.00
_cell.angle_beta   90.00
_cell.angle_gamma   90.00
#
_symmetry.space_group_name_H-M   'P 1'
#
loop_
_entity.id
_entity.type
_entity.pdbx_description
1 polymer ?
#
loop_
_entity_poly.entity_id
_entity_poly.type
_entity_poly.pdbx_seq_one_letter_code
_entity_poly.pdbx_strand_id
1 'polypeptide(L)'
;PRYANIFNTATFLNKEGKRLFAVLKQDGYLLVFDETGRNLWESSDKYGGSESFFTRDDLANMNVTGAARRKIFLEQRITVTSAGEIIVPKNDGFLVIGNNRSYSKNSVFAFAWNGVALDELWHTKQSQNYLADYRYDEGSKELLLLEVVKKAGIIEKGASALFIKKVE
;
A
#
# COMPACT_ATOMS: atom_id res chain seq x y z
N PRO A 1 -5.16 9.20 -13.74
CA PRO A 1 -4.29 10.03 -12.85
C PRO A 1 -2.81 9.74 -13.07
N ARG A 2 -1.92 10.71 -12.80
CA ARG A 2 -0.46 10.48 -12.85
C ARG A 2 -0.06 9.46 -11.78
N TYR A 3 0.93 8.61 -12.06
CA TYR A 3 1.45 7.53 -11.19
C TYR A 3 0.51 6.34 -10.94
N ALA A 4 -0.76 6.43 -11.35
CA ALA A 4 -1.72 5.35 -11.19
C ALA A 4 -1.45 4.18 -12.16
N ASN A 5 -1.68 2.98 -11.67
CA ASN A 5 -1.74 1.71 -12.39
C ASN A 5 -2.82 0.83 -11.74
N ILE A 6 -3.07 -0.36 -12.30
CA ILE A 6 -4.15 -1.24 -11.86
C ILE A 6 -4.01 -1.79 -10.43
N PHE A 7 -2.82 -1.67 -9.80
CA PHE A 7 -2.54 -2.22 -8.48
C PHE A 7 -2.56 -1.16 -7.37
N ASN A 8 -2.29 0.12 -7.70
CA ASN A 8 -2.05 1.17 -6.71
C ASN A 8 -3.11 2.28 -6.69
N THR A 9 -4.28 2.06 -7.29
CA THR A 9 -5.34 3.08 -7.35
C THR A 9 -6.68 2.55 -6.86
N ALA A 10 -7.45 3.43 -6.24
CA ALA A 10 -8.86 3.19 -5.91
C ALA A 10 -9.68 4.47 -6.16
N THR A 11 -10.97 4.29 -6.43
CA THR A 11 -11.91 5.40 -6.63
C THR A 11 -12.82 5.54 -5.44
N PHE A 12 -13.13 6.78 -5.04
CA PHE A 12 -14.10 7.07 -3.99
C PHE A 12 -14.91 8.32 -4.36
N LEU A 13 -16.01 8.57 -3.65
CA LEU A 13 -16.82 9.78 -3.84
C LEU A 13 -16.53 10.76 -2.69
N ASN A 14 -16.43 12.04 -3.02
CA ASN A 14 -16.41 13.09 -2.00
C ASN A 14 -17.83 13.37 -1.47
N LYS A 15 -17.94 14.27 -0.48
CA LYS A 15 -19.23 14.67 0.12
C LYS A 15 -20.23 15.30 -0.89
N GLU A 16 -19.73 15.82 -2.01
CA GLU A 16 -20.53 16.39 -3.10
C GLU A 16 -20.92 15.35 -4.16
N GLY A 17 -20.57 14.07 -3.97
CA GLY A 17 -20.80 13.00 -4.93
C GLY A 17 -19.85 12.99 -6.14
N LYS A 18 -18.82 13.84 -6.16
CA LYS A 18 -17.80 13.86 -7.22
C LYS A 18 -16.81 12.72 -7.01
N ARG A 19 -16.41 12.07 -8.10
CA ARG A 19 -15.43 10.99 -8.06
C ARG A 19 -14.03 11.55 -7.86
N LEU A 20 -13.29 10.93 -6.95
CA LEU A 20 -11.88 11.18 -6.72
C LEU A 20 -11.11 9.86 -6.82
N PHE A 21 -9.80 9.97 -6.94
CA PHE A 21 -8.89 8.84 -7.06
C PHE A 21 -7.84 8.89 -5.96
N ALA A 22 -7.77 7.86 -5.12
CA ALA A 22 -6.63 7.60 -4.26
C ALA A 22 -5.56 6.85 -5.07
N VAL A 23 -4.31 7.29 -4.98
CA VAL A 23 -3.18 6.69 -5.70
C VAL A 23 -2.00 6.55 -4.76
N LEU A 24 -1.49 5.34 -4.60
CA LEU A 24 -0.28 5.07 -3.85
C LEU A 24 0.93 5.11 -4.80
N LYS A 25 1.73 6.17 -4.71
CA LYS A 25 2.92 6.36 -5.54
C LYS A 25 4.01 5.35 -5.18
N GLN A 26 4.89 5.07 -6.14
CA GLN A 26 5.93 4.04 -6.01
C GLN A 26 6.92 4.29 -4.87
N ASP A 27 7.07 5.55 -4.44
CA ASP A 27 7.90 5.99 -3.31
C ASP A 27 7.16 6.01 -1.97
N GLY A 28 5.89 5.59 -1.96
CA GLY A 28 5.06 5.38 -0.78
C GLY A 28 4.09 6.51 -0.47
N TYR A 29 4.15 7.66 -1.14
CA TYR A 29 3.20 8.74 -0.86
C TYR A 29 1.79 8.42 -1.37
N LEU A 30 0.78 8.73 -0.58
CA LEU A 30 -0.62 8.60 -0.95
C LEU A 30 -1.11 9.94 -1.52
N LEU A 31 -1.71 9.90 -2.70
CA LEU A 31 -2.19 11.07 -3.42
C LEU A 31 -3.69 11.00 -3.64
N VAL A 32 -4.32 12.17 -3.73
CA VAL A 32 -5.72 12.32 -4.13
C VAL A 32 -5.79 13.15 -5.41
N PHE A 33 -6.45 12.61 -6.44
CA PHE A 33 -6.69 13.29 -7.71
C PHE A 33 -8.18 13.48 -7.98
N ASP A 34 -8.52 14.54 -8.72
CA ASP A 34 -9.85 14.71 -9.30
C ASP A 34 -10.02 13.97 -10.65
N GLU A 35 -11.21 14.05 -11.24
CA GLU A 35 -11.55 13.45 -12.53
C GLU A 35 -10.75 14.02 -13.72
N THR A 36 -10.23 15.24 -13.59
CA THR A 36 -9.39 15.87 -14.61
C THR A 36 -7.93 15.40 -14.51
N GLY A 37 -7.57 14.68 -13.43
CA GLY A 37 -6.22 14.24 -13.15
C GLY A 37 -5.35 15.29 -12.46
N ARG A 38 -5.96 16.35 -11.91
CA ARG A 38 -5.27 17.33 -11.05
C ARG A 38 -5.01 16.72 -9.68
N ASN A 39 -3.77 16.84 -9.20
CA ASN A 39 -3.42 16.46 -7.84
C ASN A 39 -4.04 17.48 -6.86
N LEU A 40 -4.87 17.00 -5.94
CA LEU A 40 -5.51 17.80 -4.91
C LEU A 40 -4.71 17.78 -3.60
N TRP A 41 -4.06 16.65 -3.29
CA TRP A 41 -3.38 16.43 -2.02
C TRP A 41 -2.37 15.28 -2.12
N GLU A 42 -1.28 15.39 -1.35
CA GLU A 42 -0.26 14.36 -1.18
C GLU A 42 0.06 14.21 0.31
N SER A 43 0.21 12.98 0.78
CA SER A 43 0.50 12.68 2.19
C SER A 43 1.89 13.16 2.60
N SER A 44 2.04 13.51 3.88
CA SER A 44 3.35 13.77 4.50
C SER A 44 4.13 12.48 4.76
N ASP A 45 3.41 11.42 5.09
CA ASP A 45 3.96 10.10 5.42
C ASP A 45 3.91 9.14 4.24
N LYS A 46 4.73 8.09 4.34
CA LYS A 46 4.74 6.96 3.40
C LYS A 46 3.85 5.83 3.89
N TYR A 47 3.13 5.24 2.94
CA TYR A 47 2.24 4.11 3.06
C TYR A 47 2.61 3.05 2.01
N GLY A 48 1.89 1.94 2.00
CA GLY A 48 2.16 0.79 1.15
C GLY A 48 3.40 0.04 1.60
N GLY A 49 4.24 -0.31 0.62
CA GLY A 49 5.48 -1.02 0.87
C GLY A 49 5.28 -2.51 0.69
N SER A 50 5.50 -2.97 -0.53
CA SER A 50 5.42 -4.39 -0.89
C SER A 50 6.79 -4.97 -1.22
N GLU A 51 7.00 -6.21 -0.78
CA GLU A 51 8.11 -7.07 -1.23
C GLU A 51 7.73 -7.91 -2.47
N SER A 52 6.46 -7.92 -2.84
CA SER A 52 5.97 -8.65 -4.02
C SER A 52 6.35 -7.90 -5.29
N PHE A 53 7.01 -8.58 -6.22
CA PHE A 53 7.38 -8.03 -7.51
C PHE A 53 7.35 -9.08 -8.61
N PHE A 54 7.24 -8.63 -9.85
CA PHE A 54 7.62 -9.42 -11.02
C PHE A 54 8.83 -8.79 -11.70
N THR A 55 9.58 -9.59 -12.46
CA THR A 55 10.69 -9.09 -13.26
C THR A 55 10.25 -8.87 -14.70
N ARG A 56 10.68 -7.76 -15.29
CA ARG A 56 10.50 -7.47 -16.70
C ARG A 56 11.86 -7.15 -17.32
N ASP A 57 12.07 -7.58 -18.56
CA ASP A 57 13.26 -7.19 -19.32
C ASP A 57 13.27 -5.67 -19.52
N ASP A 58 14.45 -5.07 -19.41
CA ASP A 58 14.68 -3.62 -19.49
C ASP A 58 15.98 -3.32 -20.24
N LEU A 59 16.13 -3.97 -21.41
CA LEU A 59 17.34 -3.90 -22.23
C LEU A 59 17.71 -2.46 -22.64
N ALA A 60 16.71 -1.59 -22.81
CA ALA A 60 16.91 -0.19 -23.16
C ALA A 60 17.65 0.61 -22.06
N ASN A 61 17.52 0.20 -20.79
CA ASN A 61 18.16 0.87 -19.66
C ASN A 61 19.36 0.09 -19.11
N MET A 62 19.74 -1.03 -19.72
CA MET A 62 20.81 -1.91 -19.25
C MET A 62 22.15 -1.17 -19.07
N ASN A 63 22.48 -0.22 -19.96
CA ASN A 63 23.71 0.57 -19.88
C ASN A 63 23.74 1.53 -18.68
N VAL A 64 22.57 1.87 -18.12
CA VAL A 64 22.44 2.79 -16.97
C VAL A 64 22.28 2.01 -15.67
N THR A 65 21.47 0.95 -15.68
CA THR A 65 21.13 0.18 -14.47
C THR A 65 22.08 -0.98 -14.21
N GLY A 66 22.89 -1.38 -15.20
CA GLY A 66 23.73 -2.57 -15.15
C GLY A 66 22.95 -3.90 -15.12
N ALA A 67 21.61 -3.86 -15.27
CA ALA A 67 20.74 -5.02 -15.15
C ALA A 67 19.82 -5.13 -16.37
N ALA A 68 19.85 -6.30 -17.03
CA ALA A 68 18.95 -6.62 -18.14
C ALA A 68 17.48 -6.75 -17.72
N ARG A 69 17.22 -6.90 -16.41
CA ARG A 69 15.88 -7.05 -15.83
C ARG A 69 15.66 -6.07 -14.69
N ARG A 70 14.45 -5.52 -14.66
CA ARG A 70 13.97 -4.63 -13.60
C ARG A 70 12.87 -5.32 -12.78
N LYS A 71 12.89 -5.08 -11.47
CA LYS A 71 11.77 -5.45 -10.58
C LYS A 71 10.66 -4.41 -10.67
N ILE A 72 9.44 -4.87 -10.87
CA ILE A 72 8.21 -4.06 -10.79
C ILE A 72 7.45 -4.52 -9.56
N PHE A 73 7.46 -3.68 -8.52
CA PHE A 73 6.77 -3.98 -7.28
C PHE A 73 5.26 -3.81 -7.42
N LEU A 74 4.53 -4.72 -6.81
CA LEU A 74 3.07 -4.76 -6.78
C LEU A 74 2.62 -4.26 -5.41
N GLU A 75 2.13 -3.04 -5.34
CA GLU A 75 1.61 -2.50 -4.08
C GLU A 75 0.34 -3.26 -3.64
N GLN A 76 0.15 -3.39 -2.33
CA GLN A 76 -1.09 -3.95 -1.79
C GLN A 76 -2.27 -3.02 -2.12
N ARG A 77 -3.45 -3.61 -2.31
CA ARG A 77 -4.66 -2.88 -2.75
C ARG A 77 -5.08 -1.82 -1.73
N ILE A 78 -5.49 -0.65 -2.23
CA ILE A 78 -6.23 0.36 -1.47
C ILE A 78 -7.69 -0.11 -1.37
N THR A 79 -8.22 -0.23 -0.16
CA THR A 79 -9.64 -0.60 0.05
C THR A 79 -10.46 0.65 0.29
N VAL A 80 -11.63 0.76 -0.37
CA VAL A 80 -12.59 1.85 -0.13
C VAL A 80 -13.89 1.25 0.36
N THR A 81 -14.38 1.68 1.53
CA THR A 81 -15.63 1.20 2.13
C THR A 81 -16.86 1.84 1.49
N SER A 82 -18.06 1.33 1.80
CA SER A 82 -19.31 1.95 1.34
C SER A 82 -19.51 3.38 1.87
N ALA A 83 -18.93 3.68 3.04
CA ALA A 83 -18.89 5.01 3.63
C ALA A 83 -17.81 5.94 3.02
N GLY A 84 -16.98 5.43 2.10
CA GLY A 84 -15.90 6.20 1.48
C GLY A 84 -14.62 6.28 2.31
N GLU A 85 -14.47 5.44 3.33
CA GLU A 85 -13.21 5.33 4.08
C GLU A 85 -12.15 4.68 3.20
N ILE A 86 -10.94 5.23 3.21
CA ILE A 86 -9.82 4.78 2.40
C ILE A 86 -8.83 4.07 3.32
N ILE A 87 -8.77 2.75 3.18
CA ILE A 87 -7.90 1.88 3.98
C ILE A 87 -6.64 1.56 3.18
N VAL A 88 -5.48 1.81 3.79
CA VAL A 88 -4.16 1.57 3.22
C VAL A 88 -3.23 0.89 4.21
N PRO A 89 -2.40 -0.06 3.77
CA PRO A 89 -1.37 -0.64 4.62
C PRO A 89 -0.17 0.31 4.71
N LYS A 90 0.68 0.08 5.71
CA LYS A 90 1.99 0.68 5.85
C LYS A 90 2.96 -0.38 6.34
N ASN A 91 3.95 -0.71 5.54
CA ASN A 91 5.07 -1.54 5.93
C ASN A 91 6.33 -0.69 6.13
N ASP A 92 6.98 -0.87 7.27
CA ASP A 92 8.24 -0.20 7.63
C ASP A 92 9.37 -1.22 7.77
N GLY A 93 10.60 -0.80 7.47
CA GLY A 93 11.75 -1.71 7.40
C GLY A 93 13.09 -1.01 7.26
N PHE A 94 14.15 -1.75 7.59
CA PHE A 94 15.53 -1.23 7.63
C PHE A 94 16.20 -1.16 6.25
N LEU A 95 15.73 -1.93 5.26
CA LEU A 95 16.39 -2.08 3.97
C LEU A 95 15.43 -1.76 2.81
N VAL A 96 15.25 -0.46 2.54
CA VAL A 96 14.50 0.02 1.37
C VAL A 96 15.46 0.81 0.47
N ILE A 97 16.40 0.10 -0.16
CA ILE A 97 17.40 0.70 -1.06
C ILE A 97 17.28 0.04 -2.44
N GLY A 98 16.88 0.84 -3.43
CA GLY A 98 16.73 0.40 -4.81
C GLY A 98 15.75 -0.77 -4.95
N ASN A 99 16.25 -1.90 -5.49
CA ASN A 99 15.48 -3.12 -5.74
C ASN A 99 15.46 -4.11 -4.56
N ASN A 100 16.09 -3.76 -3.44
CA ASN A 100 16.07 -4.54 -2.22
C ASN A 100 15.13 -3.86 -1.23
N ARG A 101 13.92 -4.40 -1.13
CA ARG A 101 12.89 -4.02 -0.16
C ARG A 101 12.80 -5.14 0.87
N SER A 102 12.98 -4.81 2.13
CA SER A 102 12.80 -5.72 3.26
C SER A 102 12.13 -4.98 4.41
N TYR A 103 10.88 -5.33 4.65
CA TYR A 103 10.04 -4.81 5.71
C TYR A 103 9.98 -5.80 6.88
N SER A 104 9.74 -5.29 8.07
CA SER A 104 9.66 -6.09 9.28
C SER A 104 8.62 -5.58 10.27
N LYS A 105 7.90 -4.51 9.92
CA LYS A 105 6.86 -3.92 10.73
C LYS A 105 5.69 -3.55 9.84
N ASN A 106 4.48 -3.64 10.37
CA ASN A 106 3.29 -3.23 9.63
C ASN A 106 2.23 -2.56 10.51
N SER A 107 1.46 -1.68 9.90
CA SER A 107 0.22 -1.11 10.39
C SER A 107 -0.76 -0.93 9.23
N VAL A 108 -2.04 -0.82 9.52
CA VAL A 108 -3.10 -0.50 8.55
C VAL A 108 -3.82 0.74 9.03
N PHE A 109 -4.02 1.69 8.13
CA PHE A 109 -4.63 2.99 8.41
C PHE A 109 -5.93 3.13 7.62
N ALA A 110 -6.91 3.82 8.20
CA ALA A 110 -8.10 4.27 7.51
C ALA A 110 -8.18 5.80 7.54
N PHE A 111 -8.59 6.36 6.41
CA PHE A 111 -8.71 7.79 6.20
C PHE A 111 -10.09 8.17 5.70
N ALA A 112 -10.49 9.42 5.96
CA ALA A 112 -11.62 10.07 5.30
C ALA A 112 -11.16 11.32 4.57
N TRP A 113 -11.71 11.56 3.39
CA TRP A 113 -11.49 12.82 2.68
C TRP A 113 -12.36 13.94 3.27
N ASN A 114 -11.72 14.99 3.78
CA ASN A 114 -12.42 16.13 4.39
C ASN A 114 -12.76 17.26 3.39
N GLY A 115 -12.28 17.18 2.15
CA GLY A 115 -12.40 18.24 1.14
C GLY A 115 -11.06 18.87 0.75
N VAL A 116 -10.05 18.75 1.61
CA VAL A 116 -8.71 19.34 1.45
C VAL A 116 -7.61 18.30 1.63
N ALA A 117 -7.78 17.38 2.58
CA ALA A 117 -6.82 16.35 2.95
C ALA A 117 -7.51 15.04 3.33
N LEU A 118 -6.71 13.97 3.41
CA LEU A 118 -7.11 12.73 4.05
C LEU A 118 -6.84 12.83 5.56
N ASP A 119 -7.91 12.87 6.35
CA ASP A 119 -7.84 12.81 7.81
C ASP A 119 -7.83 11.36 8.28
N GLU A 120 -6.95 11.03 9.21
CA GLU A 120 -6.90 9.71 9.81
C GLU A 120 -8.15 9.47 10.67
N LEU A 121 -8.82 8.34 10.44
CA LEU A 121 -9.93 7.86 11.28
C LEU A 121 -9.41 6.94 12.37
N TRP A 122 -8.64 5.93 11.97
CA TRP A 122 -8.05 4.94 12.86
C TRP A 122 -6.83 4.30 12.22
N HIS A 123 -6.00 3.66 13.06
CA HIS A 123 -4.95 2.76 12.60
C HIS A 123 -4.77 1.58 13.55
N THR A 124 -4.24 0.48 13.03
CA THR A 124 -3.91 -0.69 13.85
C THR A 124 -2.58 -0.48 14.58
N LYS A 125 -2.48 -1.00 15.82
CA LYS A 125 -1.20 -1.11 16.52
C LYS A 125 -0.17 -1.81 15.63
N GLN A 126 1.03 -1.25 15.61
CA GLN A 126 2.13 -1.78 14.81
C GLN A 126 2.48 -3.22 15.22
N SER A 127 2.45 -4.12 14.24
CA SER A 127 2.96 -5.50 14.37
C SER A 127 4.44 -5.55 13.98
N GLN A 128 5.19 -6.48 14.56
CA GLN A 128 6.61 -6.71 14.26
C GLN A 128 6.81 -7.76 13.14
N ASN A 129 5.96 -7.72 12.12
CA ASN A 129 6.03 -8.61 10.96
C ASN A 129 5.80 -7.82 9.66
N TYR A 130 6.22 -8.37 8.53
CA TYR A 130 5.85 -7.84 7.21
C TYR A 130 4.42 -8.23 6.85
N LEU A 131 3.59 -7.26 6.46
CA LEU A 131 2.24 -7.51 5.94
C LEU A 131 2.31 -7.79 4.44
N ALA A 132 2.10 -9.05 4.05
CA ALA A 132 2.09 -9.45 2.66
C ALA A 132 0.79 -9.07 1.95
N ASP A 133 -0.35 -9.22 2.63
CA ASP A 133 -1.66 -8.84 2.11
C ASP A 133 -2.66 -8.60 3.26
N TYR A 134 -3.78 -7.95 2.97
CA TYR A 134 -4.86 -7.76 3.91
C TYR A 134 -6.24 -7.70 3.23
N ARG A 135 -7.28 -7.94 4.00
CA ARG A 135 -8.67 -7.72 3.58
C ARG A 135 -9.47 -7.12 4.74
N TYR A 136 -10.24 -6.08 4.43
CA TYR A 136 -11.23 -5.54 5.34
C TYR A 136 -12.61 -6.12 5.02
N ASP A 137 -13.32 -6.59 6.05
CA ASP A 137 -14.73 -6.95 6.00
C ASP A 137 -15.54 -5.86 6.72
N GLU A 138 -16.28 -5.08 5.94
CA GLU A 138 -17.11 -3.98 6.44
C GLU A 138 -18.30 -4.48 7.28
N GLY A 139 -18.82 -5.69 6.99
CA GLY A 139 -19.98 -6.23 7.70
C GLY A 139 -19.65 -6.63 9.15
N SER A 140 -18.47 -7.22 9.37
CA SER A 140 -18.00 -7.58 10.71
C SER A 140 -17.08 -6.53 11.36
N LYS A 141 -16.64 -5.52 10.58
CA LYS A 141 -15.57 -4.58 10.93
C LYS A 141 -14.26 -5.29 11.30
N GLU A 142 -13.88 -6.28 10.51
CA GLU A 142 -12.68 -7.09 10.76
C GLU A 142 -11.63 -6.91 9.67
N LEU A 143 -10.37 -6.87 10.09
CA LEU A 143 -9.21 -6.95 9.23
C LEU A 143 -8.62 -8.36 9.29
N LEU A 144 -8.64 -9.06 8.17
CA LEU A 144 -7.83 -10.25 7.94
C LEU A 144 -6.46 -9.80 7.43
N LEU A 145 -5.40 -10.17 8.15
CA LEU A 145 -4.01 -9.81 7.85
C LEU A 145 -3.22 -11.07 7.52
N LEU A 146 -2.50 -11.08 6.40
CA LEU A 146 -1.50 -12.09 6.08
C LEU A 146 -0.11 -11.55 6.39
N GLU A 147 0.47 -12.01 7.49
CA GLU A 147 1.79 -11.56 7.95
C GLU A 147 2.85 -12.64 7.73
N VAL A 148 4.02 -12.24 7.23
CA VAL A 148 5.22 -13.09 7.22
C VAL A 148 5.90 -12.95 8.57
N VAL A 149 5.64 -13.92 9.45
CA VAL A 149 6.15 -13.95 10.83
C VAL A 149 7.59 -14.43 10.91
N LYS A 150 8.06 -15.14 9.87
CA LYS A 150 9.45 -15.56 9.75
C LYS A 150 9.87 -15.57 8.29
N LYS A 151 10.91 -14.79 7.93
CA LYS A 151 11.48 -14.81 6.58
C LYS A 151 12.28 -16.08 6.35
N ALA A 152 12.16 -16.66 5.16
CA ALA A 152 12.99 -17.77 4.77
C ALA A 152 14.44 -17.30 4.58
N GLY A 153 15.39 -18.09 5.07
CA GLY A 153 16.83 -17.88 4.89
C GLY A 153 17.45 -19.06 4.13
N ILE A 154 18.78 -19.09 4.11
CA ILE A 154 19.55 -20.19 3.49
C ILE A 154 19.32 -21.51 4.25
N ILE A 155 19.22 -21.43 5.57
CA ILE A 155 19.05 -22.59 6.46
C ILE A 155 17.64 -22.64 7.06
N GLU A 156 17.06 -21.47 7.35
CA GLU A 156 15.80 -21.37 8.06
C GLU A 156 14.60 -21.39 7.12
N LYS A 157 13.60 -22.23 7.44
CA LYS A 157 12.30 -22.18 6.76
C LYS A 157 11.53 -20.92 7.15
N GLY A 158 10.87 -20.31 6.17
CA GLY A 158 9.95 -19.21 6.40
C GLY A 158 8.62 -19.69 6.97
N ALA A 159 7.87 -18.75 7.56
CA ALA A 159 6.53 -18.98 8.07
C ALA A 159 5.67 -17.73 7.89
N SER A 160 4.38 -17.96 7.65
CA SER A 160 3.36 -16.92 7.56
C SER A 160 2.17 -17.30 8.43
N ALA A 161 1.43 -16.31 8.91
CA ALA A 161 0.24 -16.49 9.72
C ALA A 161 -0.87 -15.54 9.27
N LEU A 162 -2.11 -15.99 9.48
CA LEU A 162 -3.31 -15.17 9.32
C LEU A 162 -3.74 -14.65 10.69
N PHE A 163 -4.02 -13.35 10.77
CA PHE A 163 -4.55 -12.72 11.97
C PHE A 163 -5.86 -12.03 11.64
N ILE A 164 -6.82 -12.09 12.57
CA ILE A 164 -8.04 -11.30 12.50
C ILE A 164 -7.97 -10.24 13.59
N LYS A 165 -8.18 -8.98 13.21
CA LYS A 165 -8.28 -7.85 14.15
C LYS A 165 -9.63 -7.15 13.94
N LYS A 166 -10.35 -6.92 15.02
CA LYS A 166 -11.51 -6.04 15.00
C LYS A 166 -11.04 -4.58 15.08
N VAL A 167 -11.60 -3.72 14.24
CA VAL A 167 -11.34 -2.28 14.24
C VAL A 167 -12.66 -1.54 14.48
N GLU A 168 -12.61 -0.48 15.27
CA GLU A 168 -13.81 0.24 15.75
C GLU A 168 -14.29 1.29 14.75
#